data_AF-A0A1Q4L4E5-F1
#
_entry.id   AF-A0A1Q4L4E5-F1
#
_cell.length_a   1.000
_cell.length_b   1.000
_cell.length_c   1.000
_cell.angle_alpha   90.00
_cell.angle_beta   90.00
_cell.angle_gamma   90.00
#
_symmetry.space_group_name_H-M   'P 1'
#
loop_
_entity.id
_entity.type
_entity.pdbx_description
1 polymer ?
#
loop_
_entity_poly.entity_id
_entity_poly.type
_entity_poly.pdbx_seq_one_letter_code
_entity_poly.pdbx_strand_id
1 'polypeptide(L)'
;MNIVNENQKSNYFFDSFFENHPIENNLFVIEANEKYFFFEHDTVIDMIKNFAQKDQDYIRRQLQLYNYLNQDLRICLMQIASDYIRRLIGKNKKTDCKILPLQSVIHCN
;
A
#
# COMPACT_ATOMS: atom_id res chain seq x y z
N MET A 1 -28.97 -2.58 -3.20
CA MET A 1 -28.47 -1.19 -3.12
C MET A 1 -28.02 -0.91 -1.70
N ASN A 2 -26.71 -0.84 -1.46
CA ASN A 2 -26.09 -0.26 -0.24
C ASN A 2 -24.57 0.01 -0.40
N ILE A 3 -24.04 -0.11 -1.63
CA ILE A 3 -22.60 -0.01 -1.91
C ILE A 3 -22.05 1.38 -1.56
N VAL A 4 -22.86 2.43 -1.70
CA VAL A 4 -22.45 3.83 -1.44
C VAL A 4 -22.17 4.09 0.05
N ASN A 5 -22.99 3.53 0.95
CA ASN A 5 -22.85 3.73 2.40
C ASN A 5 -21.68 2.93 2.99
N GLU A 6 -21.35 1.76 2.44
CA GLU A 6 -20.21 0.95 2.87
C GLU A 6 -18.88 1.60 2.46
N ASN A 7 -18.79 2.08 1.22
CA ASN A 7 -17.60 2.79 0.74
C ASN A 7 -17.30 4.06 1.56
N GLN A 8 -18.34 4.83 1.93
CA GLN A 8 -18.16 6.02 2.78
C GLN A 8 -17.64 5.69 4.19
N LYS A 9 -18.14 4.61 4.81
CA LYS A 9 -17.65 4.16 6.13
C LYS A 9 -16.23 3.61 6.06
N SER A 10 -15.86 2.97 4.96
CA SER A 10 -14.52 2.42 4.75
C SER A 10 -13.47 3.53 4.64
N ASN A 11 -13.76 4.59 3.88
CA ASN A 11 -12.87 5.75 3.77
C ASN A 11 -12.67 6.45 5.11
N TYR A 12 -13.73 6.58 5.92
CA TYR A 12 -13.64 7.15 7.27
C TYR A 12 -12.66 6.38 8.17
N PHE A 13 -12.58 5.04 8.04
CA PHE A 13 -11.60 4.27 8.81
C PHE A 13 -10.17 4.67 8.44
N PHE A 14 -9.82 4.73 7.16
CA PHE A 14 -8.44 5.02 6.74
C PHE A 14 -8.04 6.45 7.13
N ASP A 15 -8.91 7.43 6.90
CA ASP A 15 -8.64 8.82 7.28
C ASP A 15 -8.37 8.94 8.78
N SER A 16 -9.28 8.42 9.62
CA SER A 16 -9.11 8.48 11.08
C SER A 16 -7.92 7.64 11.57
N PHE A 17 -7.63 6.51 10.93
CA PHE A 17 -6.51 5.66 11.33
C PHE A 17 -5.17 6.37 11.12
N PHE A 18 -4.94 6.96 9.96
CA PHE A 18 -3.67 7.64 9.65
C PHE A 18 -3.54 9.03 10.30
N GLU A 19 -4.65 9.70 10.65
CA GLU A 19 -4.61 10.87 11.53
C GLU A 19 -4.07 10.53 12.93
N ASN A 20 -4.45 9.37 13.48
CA ASN A 20 -4.01 8.92 14.81
C ASN A 20 -2.63 8.24 14.80
N HIS A 21 -2.19 7.75 13.64
CA HIS A 21 -0.93 7.03 13.46
C HIS A 21 -0.18 7.66 12.27
N PRO A 22 0.33 8.90 12.44
CA PRO A 22 0.92 9.64 11.34
C PRO A 22 2.16 8.90 10.82
N ILE A 23 2.26 8.82 9.49
CA ILE A 23 3.38 8.20 8.78
C ILE A 23 4.10 9.30 8.03
N GLU A 24 5.43 9.32 8.13
CA GLU A 24 6.24 10.21 7.31
C GLU A 24 6.10 9.83 5.83
N ASN A 25 5.70 10.80 5.00
CA ASN A 25 5.57 10.58 3.57
C ASN A 25 6.96 10.47 2.93
N ASN A 26 7.37 9.24 2.63
CA ASN A 26 8.66 8.92 2.04
C ASN A 26 8.45 8.20 0.72
N LEU A 27 9.34 8.48 -0.23
CA LEU A 27 9.36 7.82 -1.53
C LEU A 27 10.04 6.45 -1.40
N PHE A 28 9.41 5.43 -1.96
CA PHE A 28 9.99 4.09 -2.10
C PHE A 28 9.78 3.56 -3.51
N VAL A 29 10.62 2.58 -3.89
CA VAL A 29 10.62 2.04 -5.25
C VAL A 29 10.31 0.56 -5.20
N ILE A 30 9.43 0.13 -6.10
CA ILE A 30 9.13 -1.27 -6.34
C ILE A 30 9.68 -1.62 -7.72
N GLU A 31 10.62 -2.54 -7.76
CA GLU A 31 11.09 -3.13 -9.00
C GLU A 31 10.27 -4.39 -9.29
N ALA A 32 9.69 -4.46 -10.49
CA ALA A 32 8.99 -5.65 -10.96
C ALA A 32 9.06 -5.76 -12.49
N ASN A 33 9.46 -6.94 -12.98
CA ASN A 33 9.62 -7.22 -14.42
C ASN A 33 10.48 -6.17 -15.16
N GLU A 34 11.65 -5.86 -14.59
CA GLU A 34 12.62 -4.88 -15.13
C GLU A 34 12.06 -3.45 -15.25
N LYS A 35 10.95 -3.17 -14.56
CA LYS A 35 10.34 -1.84 -14.47
C LYS A 35 10.38 -1.35 -13.03
N TYR A 36 10.55 -0.05 -12.86
CA TYR A 36 10.55 0.62 -11.57
C TYR A 36 9.25 1.41 -11.38
N PHE A 37 8.61 1.22 -10.23
CA PHE A 37 7.40 1.90 -9.82
C PHE A 37 7.70 2.72 -8.56
N PHE A 38 7.45 4.01 -8.62
CA PHE A 38 7.74 4.94 -7.55
C PHE A 38 6.45 5.24 -6.78
N PHE A 39 6.50 5.13 -5.46
CA PHE A 39 5.35 5.35 -4.58
C PHE A 39 5.72 6.24 -3.42
N GLU A 40 4.85 7.19 -3.14
CA GLU A 40 4.79 7.92 -1.87
C GLU A 40 3.80 7.23 -0.93
N HIS A 41 4.04 7.27 0.38
CA HIS A 41 3.12 6.65 1.35
C HIS A 41 1.71 7.24 1.25
N ASP A 42 1.58 8.55 1.07
CA ASP A 42 0.28 9.22 0.93
C ASP A 42 -0.46 8.75 -0.33
N THR A 43 0.28 8.56 -1.43
CA THR A 43 -0.29 8.01 -2.67
C THR A 43 -0.83 6.59 -2.46
N VAL A 44 -0.15 5.75 -1.67
CA VAL A 44 -0.65 4.41 -1.33
C VAL A 44 -1.91 4.51 -0.48
N ILE A 45 -1.95 5.40 0.51
CA ILE A 45 -3.13 5.61 1.36
C ILE A 45 -4.35 6.00 0.51
N ASP A 46 -4.19 6.95 -0.41
CA ASP A 46 -5.27 7.37 -1.30
C ASP A 46 -5.66 6.28 -2.31
N MET A 47 -4.70 5.49 -2.78
CA MET A 47 -4.96 4.34 -3.64
C MET A 47 -5.86 3.30 -2.94
N ILE A 48 -5.62 3.02 -1.65
CA ILE A 48 -6.40 2.04 -0.86
C ILE A 48 -7.88 2.43 -0.80
N LYS A 49 -8.19 3.72 -0.68
CA LYS A 49 -9.57 4.26 -0.65
C LYS A 49 -10.35 3.98 -1.95
N ASN A 50 -9.65 3.66 -3.04
CA ASN A 50 -10.24 3.35 -4.34
C ASN A 50 -10.32 1.84 -4.62
N PHE A 51 -9.85 0.98 -3.71
CA PHE A 51 -9.94 -0.47 -3.87
C PHE A 51 -11.35 -1.01 -3.65
N ALA A 52 -11.60 -2.24 -4.11
CA ALA A 52 -12.84 -2.94 -3.82
C ALA A 52 -12.99 -3.16 -2.30
N GLN A 53 -14.22 -3.12 -1.78
CA GLN A 53 -14.52 -3.27 -0.35
C GLN A 53 -13.83 -4.49 0.30
N LYS A 54 -13.77 -5.62 -0.42
CA LYS A 54 -13.09 -6.84 0.06
C LYS A 54 -11.59 -6.63 0.30
N ASP A 55 -10.92 -5.89 -0.59
CA ASP A 55 -9.50 -5.59 -0.46
C ASP A 55 -9.29 -4.54 0.66
N GLN A 56 -10.18 -3.55 0.77
CA GLN A 56 -10.15 -2.58 1.86
C GLN A 56 -10.32 -3.25 3.23
N ASP A 57 -11.24 -4.20 3.37
CA ASP A 57 -11.43 -4.97 4.60
C ASP A 57 -10.21 -5.80 4.96
N TYR A 58 -9.55 -6.39 3.96
CA TYR A 58 -8.30 -7.12 4.16
C TYR A 58 -7.19 -6.16 4.65
N ILE A 59 -7.03 -5.01 4.00
CA ILE A 59 -6.02 -4.01 4.34
C ILE A 59 -6.26 -3.43 5.73
N ARG A 60 -7.52 -3.13 6.08
CA ARG A 60 -7.91 -2.71 7.42
C ARG A 60 -7.42 -3.68 8.49
N ARG A 61 -7.62 -4.99 8.29
CA ARG A 61 -7.13 -6.02 9.22
C ARG A 61 -5.60 -6.05 9.30
N GLN A 62 -4.90 -5.85 8.19
CA GLN A 62 -3.44 -5.78 8.19
C GLN A 62 -2.93 -4.56 8.97
N LEU A 63 -3.48 -3.38 8.71
CA LEU A 63 -3.11 -2.15 9.43
C LEU A 63 -3.36 -2.26 10.93
N GLN A 64 -4.51 -2.78 11.32
CA GLN A 64 -4.83 -3.02 12.74
C GLN A 64 -3.87 -4.01 13.39
N LEU A 65 -3.48 -5.09 12.68
CA LEU A 65 -2.53 -6.07 13.18
C LEU A 65 -1.13 -5.46 13.35
N TYR A 66 -0.63 -4.74 12.35
CA TYR A 66 0.65 -4.05 12.43
C TYR A 66 0.68 -3.07 13.60
N ASN A 67 -0.37 -2.28 13.76
CA ASN A 67 -0.50 -1.33 14.87
C ASN A 67 -0.52 -2.04 16.23
N TYR A 68 -1.33 -3.10 16.37
CA TYR A 68 -1.41 -3.89 17.61
C TYR A 68 -0.05 -4.49 18.00
N LEU A 69 0.75 -4.89 17.01
CA LEU A 69 2.09 -5.44 17.22
C LEU A 69 3.18 -4.35 17.34
N ASN A 70 2.82 -3.06 17.32
CA ASN A 70 3.75 -1.92 17.25
C ASN A 70 4.78 -2.05 16.11
N GLN A 71 4.37 -2.61 14.98
CA GLN A 71 5.18 -2.75 13.78
C GLN A 71 5.10 -1.49 12.93
N ASP A 72 6.14 -1.28 12.11
CA ASP A 72 6.21 -0.12 11.23
C ASP A 72 5.13 -0.19 10.13
N LEU A 73 4.17 0.73 10.19
CA LEU A 73 3.08 0.83 9.21
C LEU A 73 3.58 1.15 7.81
N ARG A 74 4.78 1.75 7.66
CA ARG A 74 5.42 1.96 6.34
C ARG A 74 5.66 0.63 5.64
N ILE A 75 6.10 -0.39 6.37
CA ILE A 75 6.29 -1.74 5.83
C ILE A 75 4.96 -2.31 5.34
N CYS A 76 3.87 -2.10 6.09
CA CYS A 76 2.53 -2.52 5.67
C CYS A 76 2.11 -1.85 4.36
N LEU A 77 2.30 -0.53 4.24
CA LEU A 77 1.99 0.22 3.01
C LEU A 77 2.84 -0.25 1.82
N MET A 78 4.13 -0.48 2.02
CA MET A 78 5.01 -1.00 0.98
C MET A 78 4.58 -2.40 0.50
N GLN A 79 4.13 -3.27 1.42
CA GLN A 79 3.59 -4.59 1.06
C GLN A 79 2.29 -4.47 0.26
N ILE A 80 1.40 -3.56 0.63
CA ILE A 80 0.15 -3.31 -0.10
C ILE A 80 0.44 -2.82 -1.53
N ALA A 81 1.36 -1.87 -1.69
CA ALA A 81 1.76 -1.36 -3.00
C ALA A 81 2.46 -2.45 -3.85
N SER A 82 3.29 -3.28 -3.23
CA SER A 82 3.94 -4.42 -3.88
C SER A 82 2.93 -5.44 -4.39
N ASP A 83 1.93 -5.77 -3.57
CA ASP A 83 0.84 -6.66 -3.98
C ASP A 83 -0.03 -6.05 -5.09
N TYR A 84 -0.25 -4.74 -5.07
CA TYR A 84 -0.94 -4.03 -6.14
C TYR A 84 -0.16 -4.14 -7.47
N ILE A 85 1.14 -3.85 -7.48
CA ILE A 85 1.99 -3.98 -8.66
C ILE A 85 2.05 -5.42 -9.16
N ARG A 86 2.19 -6.41 -8.27
CA ARG A 86 2.15 -7.83 -8.60
C ARG A 86 0.85 -8.22 -9.31
N ARG A 87 -0.30 -7.71 -8.84
CA ARG A 87 -1.61 -7.94 -9.49
C ARG A 87 -1.71 -7.22 -10.84
N LEU A 88 -1.13 -6.02 -10.96
CA LEU A 88 -1.14 -5.21 -12.18
C LEU A 88 -0.31 -5.83 -13.32
N ILE A 89 0.89 -6.34 -13.01
CA ILE A 89 1.82 -6.90 -14.02
C ILE A 89 1.39 -8.30 -14.48
N GLY A 90 0.63 -9.01 -13.65
CA GLY A 90 -0.21 -10.11 -14.11
C GLY A 90 0.09 -11.46 -13.46
N LYS A 91 -0.99 -12.22 -13.30
CA LYS A 91 -1.07 -13.61 -12.80
C LYS A 91 -0.18 -14.64 -13.53
N ASN A 92 0.57 -14.27 -14.56
CA ASN A 92 1.12 -15.21 -15.56
C ASN A 92 2.61 -15.51 -15.44
N LYS A 93 3.37 -14.87 -14.55
CA LYS A 93 4.71 -15.32 -14.12
C LYS A 93 4.91 -14.89 -12.67
N LYS A 94 5.40 -15.78 -11.80
CA LYS A 94 5.88 -15.39 -10.47
C LYS A 94 6.99 -14.37 -10.68
N THR A 95 6.64 -13.09 -10.60
CA THR A 95 7.57 -11.98 -10.68
C THR A 95 7.70 -11.45 -9.27
N ASP A 96 8.88 -11.67 -8.69
CA ASP A 96 9.19 -11.19 -7.36
C ASP A 96 9.30 -9.66 -7.42
N CYS A 97 8.41 -8.98 -6.70
CA CYS A 97 8.48 -7.53 -6.52
C CYS A 97 9.53 -7.24 -5.44
N LYS A 98 10.54 -6.44 -5.76
CA LYS A 98 11.56 -6.01 -4.80
C LYS A 98 11.31 -4.58 -4.39
N ILE A 99 11.16 -4.34 -3.08
CA ILE A 99 11.14 -3.00 -2.53
C ILE A 99 12.60 -2.55 -2.37
N LEU A 100 12.97 -1.47 -3.03
CA LEU A 100 14.31 -0.93 -3.01
C LEU A 100 14.37 0.33 -2.12
N PRO A 101 15.42 0.48 -1.29
CA PRO A 101 15.72 1.77 -0.69
C PRO A 101 15.99 2.79 -1.80
N LEU A 102 15.53 4.03 -1.63
CA LEU A 102 15.71 5.09 -2.63
C LEU A 102 17.18 5.26 -3.06
N GLN A 103 18.09 5.11 -2.10
CA GLN A 103 19.53 5.19 -2.31
C GLN A 103 20.06 4.15 -3.30
N SER A 104 19.44 2.97 -3.37
CA SER A 104 19.86 1.90 -4.28
C SER A 104 19.55 2.21 -5.74
N VAL A 105 18.53 3.04 -6.02
CA VAL A 105 18.16 3.43 -7.39
C VAL A 105 19.08 4.54 -7.91
N ILE A 106 19.61 5.39 -7.04
CA ILE A 106 20.50 6.50 -7.42
C ILE A 106 21.86 5.99 -7.94
N HIS A 107 22.32 4.82 -7.51
CA HIS A 107 23.58 4.20 -7.97
C HIS A 107 23.47 3.37 -9.25
N CYS A 108 22.30 3.29 -9.89
CA CYS A 108 22.12 2.58 -11.16
C CYS A 108 22.37 3.45 -12.41
N ASN A 109 22.97 4.64 -12.25
CA ASN A 109 23.39 5.52 -13.35
C ASN A 109 24.89 5.42 -13.63
#